data_AF-A0A0S7EQP2-F1
#
_entry.id   AF-A0A0S7EQP2-F1
#
_cell.length_a   1.000
_cell.length_b   1.000
_cell.length_c   1.000
_cell.angle_alpha   90.00
_cell.angle_beta   90.00
_cell.angle_gamma   90.00
#
_symmetry.space_group_name_H-M   'P 1'
#
loop_
_entity.id
_entity.type
_entity.pdbx_description
1 polymer ?
#
loop_
_entity_poly.entity_id
_entity_poly.type
_entity_poly.pdbx_seq_one_letter_code
_entity_poly.pdbx_strand_id
1 'polypeptide(L)'
;SENKLREISLNHEWTFEKLRQHVTRNPQDKLELHLFMLSGVPDAVFDLTDLEILKLELIPEAKITAKISQMINLQELHFYHCPAKVEQTAFIFLCDHLRCLHVKFTDVAEIPSWVYLLKNLRELYLVGNLNSENNKLIGLESLRDLRHLKILHLKSNLTKSQ
;
A
#
# COMPACT_ATOMS: atom_id res chain seq x y z
N SER A 1 -15.23 11.86 18.84
CA SER A 1 -15.41 12.32 17.45
C SER A 1 -15.94 11.17 16.62
N GLU A 2 -16.62 11.47 15.50
CA GLU A 2 -17.18 10.46 14.58
C GLU A 2 -16.13 9.46 14.08
N ASN A 3 -14.94 9.95 13.71
CA ASN A 3 -13.84 9.09 13.23
C ASN A 3 -13.41 8.04 14.28
N LYS A 4 -13.38 8.42 15.57
CA LYS A 4 -13.04 7.50 16.66
C LYS A 4 -14.08 6.39 16.82
N LEU A 5 -15.36 6.70 16.58
CA LEU A 5 -16.42 5.68 16.61
C LEU A 5 -16.33 4.73 15.41
N ARG A 6 -16.04 5.26 14.22
CA ARG A 6 -15.79 4.44 13.02
C ARG A 6 -14.61 3.49 13.21
N GLU A 7 -13.52 3.99 13.78
CA GLU A 7 -12.32 3.18 14.11
C GLU A 7 -12.62 2.07 15.13
N ILE A 8 -13.34 2.40 16.21
CA ILE A 8 -13.75 1.39 17.21
C ILE A 8 -14.66 0.33 16.57
N SER A 9 -15.64 0.75 15.77
CA SER A 9 -16.54 -0.16 15.07
C SER A 9 -15.79 -1.08 14.10
N LEU A 10 -14.85 -0.52 13.34
CA LEU A 10 -14.01 -1.26 12.40
C LEU A 10 -13.19 -2.34 13.14
N ASN A 11 -12.53 -1.96 14.24
CA ASN A 11 -11.70 -2.88 15.03
C ASN A 11 -12.53 -3.93 15.77
N HIS A 12 -13.79 -3.62 16.12
CA HIS A 12 -14.71 -4.60 16.70
C HIS A 12 -15.20 -5.61 15.65
N GLU A 13 -15.49 -5.13 14.43
CA GLU A 13 -15.96 -5.98 13.35
C GLU A 13 -14.85 -6.87 12.76
N TRP A 14 -13.62 -6.36 12.69
CA TRP A 14 -12.48 -7.04 12.09
C TRP A 14 -11.49 -7.50 13.15
N THR A 15 -11.88 -8.55 13.87
CA THR A 15 -11.01 -9.22 14.84
C THR A 15 -9.89 -9.98 14.14
N PHE A 16 -8.87 -10.35 14.92
CA PHE A 16 -7.77 -11.18 14.44
C PHE A 16 -8.27 -12.48 13.79
N GLU A 17 -9.20 -13.21 14.44
CA GLU A 17 -9.72 -14.48 13.94
C GLU A 17 -10.47 -14.30 12.61
N LYS A 18 -11.27 -13.23 12.49
CA LYS A 18 -11.97 -12.92 11.25
C LYS A 18 -10.97 -12.63 10.14
N LEU A 19 -9.98 -11.75 10.38
CA LEU A 19 -8.92 -11.46 9.41
C LEU A 19 -8.18 -12.72 8.99
N ARG A 20 -7.89 -13.63 9.94
CA ARG A 20 -7.20 -14.88 9.68
C ARG A 20 -7.94 -15.80 8.72
N GLN A 21 -9.28 -15.81 8.76
CA GLN A 21 -10.12 -16.56 7.82
C GLN A 21 -10.06 -16.00 6.39
N HIS A 22 -9.71 -14.72 6.24
CA HIS A 22 -9.52 -14.06 4.95
C HIS A 22 -8.08 -14.12 4.44
N VAL A 23 -7.13 -14.62 5.23
CA VAL A 23 -5.78 -14.87 4.73
C VAL A 23 -5.79 -16.10 3.83
N THR A 24 -5.22 -15.95 2.64
CA THR A 24 -5.14 -17.02 1.64
C THR A 24 -3.69 -17.24 1.21
N ARG A 25 -3.40 -18.38 0.60
CA ARG A 25 -2.13 -18.60 -0.10
C ARG A 25 -2.32 -18.30 -1.57
N ASN A 26 -1.47 -17.44 -2.11
CA ASN A 26 -1.50 -17.14 -3.53
C ASN A 26 -0.78 -18.23 -4.36
N PRO A 27 -0.79 -18.17 -5.71
CA PRO A 27 -0.12 -19.18 -6.54
C PRO A 27 1.40 -19.29 -6.35
N GLN A 28 2.04 -18.29 -5.72
CA GLN A 28 3.45 -18.30 -5.35
C GLN A 28 3.67 -18.82 -3.92
N ASP A 29 2.65 -19.42 -3.32
CA ASP A 29 2.65 -19.95 -1.95
C ASP A 29 2.87 -18.90 -0.85
N LYS A 30 2.64 -17.61 -1.17
CA LYS A 30 2.75 -16.52 -0.21
C LYS A 30 1.44 -16.30 0.55
N LEU A 31 1.53 -16.00 1.85
CA LEU A 31 0.37 -15.62 2.66
C LEU A 31 -0.07 -14.19 2.33
N GLU A 32 -1.29 -14.05 1.82
CA GLU A 32 -1.87 -12.77 1.41
C GLU A 32 -3.21 -12.46 2.07
N LEU A 33 -3.40 -11.18 2.40
CA LEU A 33 -4.66 -10.63 2.88
C LEU A 33 -5.10 -9.51 1.95
N HIS A 34 -6.36 -9.55 1.53
CA HIS A 34 -6.99 -8.48 0.76
C HIS A 34 -8.16 -7.87 1.53
N LEU A 35 -8.06 -6.56 1.80
CA LEU A 35 -9.12 -5.77 2.42
C LEU A 35 -9.71 -4.80 1.41
N PHE A 36 -11.04 -4.78 1.31
CA PHE A 36 -11.79 -4.06 0.27
C PHE A 36 -12.92 -3.23 0.88
N MET A 37 -13.02 -1.96 0.49
CA MET A 37 -14.09 -1.02 0.88
C MET A 37 -14.29 -0.85 2.40
N LEU A 38 -13.20 -0.88 3.16
CA LEU A 38 -13.24 -0.58 4.59
C LEU A 38 -13.08 0.92 4.85
N SER A 39 -13.62 1.40 5.97
CA SER A 39 -13.45 2.80 6.37
C SER A 39 -12.01 3.16 6.78
N GLY A 40 -11.17 2.15 7.03
CA GLY A 40 -9.77 2.28 7.44
C GLY A 40 -9.08 0.92 7.43
N VAL A 41 -7.85 0.84 7.96
CA VAL A 41 -7.15 -0.43 8.17
C VAL A 41 -7.39 -0.88 9.61
N PRO A 42 -8.01 -2.06 9.85
CA PRO A 42 -8.20 -2.57 11.20
C PRO A 42 -6.86 -2.82 11.90
N ASP A 43 -6.77 -2.52 13.19
CA ASP A 43 -5.55 -2.64 13.98
C ASP A 43 -5.02 -4.08 14.04
N ALA A 44 -5.93 -5.06 14.10
CA ALA A 44 -5.58 -6.48 14.18
C ALA A 44 -4.89 -7.02 12.92
N VAL A 45 -4.88 -6.26 11.81
CA VAL A 45 -4.10 -6.61 10.60
C VAL A 45 -2.62 -6.70 10.92
N PHE A 46 -2.12 -5.79 11.78
CA PHE A 46 -0.69 -5.71 12.09
C PHE A 46 -0.22 -6.84 13.02
N ASP A 47 -1.14 -7.61 13.60
CA ASP A 47 -0.85 -8.79 14.42
C ASP A 47 -0.63 -10.05 13.55
N LEU A 48 -0.86 -9.98 12.23
CA LEU A 48 -0.63 -11.08 11.27
C LEU A 48 0.85 -11.15 10.87
N THR A 49 1.71 -11.60 11.79
CA THR A 49 3.18 -11.52 11.65
C THR A 49 3.78 -12.45 10.59
N ASP A 50 3.05 -13.47 10.15
CA ASP A 50 3.38 -14.39 9.06
C ASP A 50 2.92 -13.90 7.67
N LEU A 51 2.18 -12.78 7.60
CA LEU A 51 1.66 -12.25 6.35
C LEU A 51 2.80 -11.70 5.48
N GLU A 52 2.83 -12.11 4.22
CA GLU A 52 3.85 -11.71 3.26
C GLU A 52 3.38 -10.60 2.31
N ILE A 53 2.06 -10.58 2.02
CA ILE A 53 1.42 -9.64 1.11
C ILE A 53 0.18 -9.02 1.77
N LEU A 54 0.11 -7.69 1.78
CA LEU A 54 -1.09 -6.96 2.19
C LEU A 54 -1.63 -6.11 1.03
N LYS A 55 -2.88 -6.36 0.65
CA LYS A 55 -3.60 -5.63 -0.38
C LYS A 55 -4.72 -4.81 0.24
N LEU A 56 -4.71 -3.50 -0.02
CA LEU A 56 -5.72 -2.56 0.44
C LEU A 56 -6.37 -1.91 -0.78
N GLU A 57 -7.69 -2.04 -0.90
CA GLU A 57 -8.45 -1.51 -2.02
C GLU A 57 -9.67 -0.71 -1.56
N LEU A 58 -9.83 0.50 -2.10
CA LEU A 58 -10.91 1.44 -1.77
C LEU A 58 -11.02 1.75 -0.27
N ILE A 59 -9.87 2.01 0.38
CA ILE A 59 -9.78 2.40 1.78
C ILE A 59 -9.34 3.88 1.85
N PRO A 60 -10.29 4.83 1.96
CA PRO A 60 -9.99 6.27 1.81
C PRO A 60 -9.14 6.83 2.95
N GLU A 61 -9.23 6.24 4.14
CA GLU A 61 -8.43 6.62 5.32
C GLU A 61 -7.39 5.55 5.67
N ALA A 62 -6.77 4.95 4.65
CA ALA A 62 -5.73 3.95 4.86
C ALA A 62 -4.56 4.55 5.66
N LYS A 63 -4.37 4.07 6.89
CA LYS A 63 -3.28 4.49 7.77
C LYS A 63 -2.43 3.28 8.14
N ILE A 64 -1.17 3.33 7.74
CA ILE A 64 -0.15 2.35 8.14
C ILE A 64 0.53 2.89 9.39
N THR A 65 0.25 2.25 10.53
CA THR A 65 0.77 2.64 11.83
C THR A 65 2.10 1.97 12.13
N ALA A 66 2.80 2.44 13.17
CA ALA A 66 4.04 1.84 13.65
C ALA A 66 3.95 0.33 13.91
N LYS A 67 2.75 -0.22 14.19
CA LYS A 67 2.53 -1.66 14.43
C LYS A 67 2.94 -2.54 13.26
N ILE A 68 2.99 -2.02 12.03
CA ILE A 68 3.48 -2.78 10.86
C ILE A 68 4.88 -3.35 11.07
N SER A 69 5.68 -2.78 11.97
CA SER A 69 7.02 -3.30 12.28
C SER A 69 7.02 -4.70 12.91
N GLN A 70 5.85 -5.20 13.34
CA GLN A 70 5.66 -6.57 13.83
C GLN A 70 5.54 -7.58 12.68
N MET A 71 5.17 -7.12 11.47
CA MET A 71 4.94 -7.95 10.29
C MET A 71 6.25 -8.25 9.57
N ILE A 72 7.17 -8.93 10.25
CA ILE A 72 8.55 -9.17 9.78
C ILE A 72 8.66 -9.92 8.45
N ASN A 73 7.60 -10.66 8.06
CA ASN A 73 7.55 -11.40 6.79
C ASN A 73 6.95 -10.58 5.64
N LEU A 74 6.39 -9.39 5.92
CA LEU A 74 5.76 -8.56 4.92
C LEU A 74 6.81 -8.00 3.95
N GLN A 75 6.67 -8.36 2.67
CA GLN A 75 7.58 -7.91 1.62
C GLN A 75 6.86 -7.18 0.48
N GLU A 76 5.53 -7.25 0.44
CA GLU A 76 4.74 -6.77 -0.68
C GLU A 76 3.48 -6.03 -0.21
N LEU A 77 3.29 -4.83 -0.75
CA LEU A 77 2.15 -3.96 -0.46
C LEU A 77 1.43 -3.57 -1.73
N HIS A 78 0.10 -3.59 -1.69
CA HIS A 78 -0.75 -3.08 -2.76
C HIS A 78 -1.70 -2.03 -2.22
N PHE A 79 -1.69 -0.85 -2.84
CA PHE A 79 -2.64 0.23 -2.60
C PHE A 79 -3.44 0.48 -3.88
N TYR A 80 -4.72 0.14 -3.87
CA TYR A 80 -5.61 0.34 -4.99
C TYR A 80 -6.68 1.38 -4.64
N HIS A 81 -6.53 2.59 -5.17
CA HIS A 81 -7.39 3.73 -4.84
C HIS A 81 -7.41 3.99 -3.32
N CYS A 82 -6.21 3.96 -2.72
CA CYS A 82 -5.96 4.10 -1.29
C CYS A 82 -4.86 5.14 -1.06
N PRO A 83 -5.20 6.42 -0.75
CA PRO A 83 -4.20 7.46 -0.47
C PRO A 83 -3.59 7.23 0.92
N ALA A 84 -2.67 6.27 1.00
CA ALA A 84 -2.17 5.76 2.27
C ALA A 84 -1.26 6.74 3.01
N LYS A 85 -1.58 7.00 4.27
CA LYS A 85 -0.72 7.72 5.22
C LYS A 85 0.12 6.71 5.99
N VAL A 86 1.42 6.96 6.06
CA VAL A 86 2.38 6.08 6.76
C VAL A 86 3.02 6.87 7.89
N GLU A 87 2.98 6.33 9.10
CA GLU A 87 3.68 6.93 10.25
C GLU A 87 5.20 6.81 10.10
N GLN A 88 5.97 7.68 10.74
CA GLN A 88 7.43 7.71 10.59
C GLN A 88 8.10 6.35 10.90
N THR A 89 7.70 5.69 11.99
CA THR A 89 8.25 4.38 12.38
C THR A 89 7.89 3.30 11.37
N ALA A 90 6.65 3.32 10.87
CA ALA A 90 6.20 2.41 9.82
C ALA A 90 7.01 2.62 8.53
N PHE A 91 7.28 3.87 8.17
CA PHE A 91 8.08 4.20 7.00
C PHE A 91 9.53 3.67 7.11
N ILE A 92 10.16 3.79 8.28
CA ILE A 92 11.51 3.24 8.52
C ILE A 92 11.50 1.72 8.33
N PHE A 93 10.52 1.03 8.91
CA PHE A 93 10.37 -0.40 8.74
C PHE A 93 10.20 -0.79 7.26
N LEU A 94 9.29 -0.12 6.54
CA LEU A 94 9.04 -0.36 5.12
C LEU A 94 10.27 -0.09 4.25
N CYS A 95 11.07 0.93 4.56
CA CYS A 95 12.32 1.21 3.86
C CYS A 95 13.27 0.01 3.86
N ASP A 96 13.32 -0.75 4.95
CA ASP A 96 14.25 -1.87 5.12
C ASP A 96 13.66 -3.21 4.63
N HIS A 97 12.34 -3.40 4.75
CA HIS A 97 11.70 -4.71 4.56
C HIS A 97 10.95 -4.83 3.23
N LEU A 98 10.34 -3.76 2.74
CA LEU A 98 9.50 -3.81 1.54
C LEU A 98 10.35 -4.08 0.28
N ARG A 99 9.85 -4.96 -0.59
CA ARG A 99 10.53 -5.35 -1.84
C ARG A 99 9.68 -5.06 -3.06
N CYS A 100 8.37 -5.21 -2.94
CA CYS A 100 7.42 -4.96 -4.03
C CYS A 100 6.32 -4.00 -3.57
N LEU A 101 6.02 -3.01 -4.41
CA LEU A 101 4.94 -2.06 -4.18
C LEU A 101 4.10 -1.91 -5.44
N HIS A 102 2.80 -2.13 -5.28
CA HIS A 102 1.80 -1.83 -6.30
C HIS A 102 0.97 -0.64 -5.86
N VAL A 103 0.87 0.38 -6.71
CA VAL A 103 -0.01 1.53 -6.51
C VAL A 103 -0.89 1.67 -7.74
N LYS A 104 -2.19 1.51 -7.54
CA LYS A 104 -3.21 1.87 -8.52
C LYS A 104 -3.92 3.13 -8.04
N PHE A 105 -3.98 4.16 -8.88
CA PHE A 105 -4.48 5.48 -8.51
C PHE A 105 -5.34 6.07 -9.63
N THR A 106 -6.24 6.99 -9.26
CA THR A 106 -7.00 7.76 -10.24
C THR A 106 -6.29 9.07 -10.58
N ASP A 107 -5.74 9.73 -9.56
CA ASP A 107 -4.89 10.93 -9.69
C ASP A 107 -3.48 10.67 -9.12
N VAL A 108 -2.44 11.24 -9.73
CA VAL A 108 -1.06 11.16 -9.23
C VAL A 108 -0.90 11.77 -7.84
N ALA A 109 -1.78 12.71 -7.46
CA ALA A 109 -1.85 13.20 -6.08
C ALA A 109 -2.12 12.10 -5.04
N GLU A 110 -2.66 10.95 -5.45
CA GLU A 110 -2.86 9.78 -4.57
C GLU A 110 -1.57 8.99 -4.35
N ILE A 111 -0.51 9.17 -5.16
CA ILE A 111 0.78 8.50 -4.98
C ILE A 111 1.54 9.23 -3.87
N PRO A 112 1.71 8.63 -2.68
CA PRO A 112 2.37 9.33 -1.59
C PRO A 112 3.86 9.55 -1.87
N SER A 113 4.39 10.71 -1.48
CA SER A 113 5.81 11.05 -1.71
C SER A 113 6.79 10.09 -1.04
N TRP A 114 6.40 9.41 0.03
CA TRP A 114 7.23 8.42 0.72
C TRP A 114 7.55 7.20 -0.16
N VAL A 115 6.77 6.90 -1.20
CA VAL A 115 7.03 5.79 -2.14
C VAL A 115 8.43 5.92 -2.75
N TYR A 116 8.80 7.15 -3.15
CA TYR A 116 10.07 7.45 -3.80
C TYR A 116 11.28 7.35 -2.87
N LEU A 117 11.04 7.23 -1.56
CA LEU A 117 12.08 7.15 -0.53
C LEU A 117 12.37 5.70 -0.09
N LEU A 118 11.66 4.71 -0.63
CA LEU A 118 11.85 3.29 -0.32
C LEU A 118 13.09 2.72 -1.01
N LYS A 119 14.28 3.08 -0.52
CA LYS A 119 15.55 2.82 -1.20
C LYS A 119 15.83 1.34 -1.52
N ASN A 120 15.31 0.40 -0.72
CA ASN A 120 15.49 -1.05 -0.94
C ASN A 120 14.39 -1.71 -1.77
N LEU A 121 13.44 -0.92 -2.29
CA LEU A 121 12.38 -1.42 -3.16
C LEU A 121 12.99 -2.01 -4.44
N ARG A 122 12.54 -3.20 -4.84
CA ARG A 122 13.03 -3.92 -6.03
C ARG A 122 12.04 -3.84 -7.17
N GLU A 123 10.75 -3.78 -6.86
CA GLU A 123 9.69 -3.74 -7.85
C GLU A 123 8.68 -2.66 -7.51
N LEU A 124 8.37 -1.81 -8.49
CA LEU A 124 7.39 -0.75 -8.37
C LEU A 124 6.44 -0.78 -9.57
N TYR A 125 5.16 -0.96 -9.28
CA TYR A 125 4.09 -0.98 -10.26
C TYR A 125 3.17 0.22 -10.02
N LEU A 126 3.20 1.20 -10.92
CA LEU A 126 2.32 2.36 -10.90
C LEU A 126 1.31 2.25 -12.04
N VAL A 127 0.02 2.21 -11.69
CA VAL A 127 -1.08 2.08 -12.66
C VAL A 127 -2.11 3.17 -12.41
N GLY A 128 -2.31 4.09 -13.34
CA GLY A 128 -3.27 5.18 -13.12
C GLY A 128 -3.29 6.19 -14.25
N ASN A 129 -3.83 7.39 -14.00
CA ASN A 129 -3.83 8.44 -15.00
C ASN A 129 -2.57 9.32 -14.87
N LEU A 130 -1.66 9.27 -15.84
CA LEU A 130 -0.45 10.10 -15.90
C LEU A 130 -0.58 11.28 -16.88
N ASN A 131 -1.80 11.68 -17.26
CA ASN A 131 -2.03 12.55 -18.42
C ASN A 131 -1.64 14.03 -18.25
N SER A 132 -1.25 14.49 -17.05
CA SER A 132 -0.68 15.83 -16.90
C SER A 132 0.83 15.79 -17.13
N GLU A 133 1.35 16.65 -18.02
CA GLU A 133 2.79 16.75 -18.32
C GLU A 133 3.60 17.06 -17.03
N ASN A 134 3.01 17.78 -16.09
CA ASN A 134 3.61 18.06 -14.77
C ASN A 134 3.76 16.78 -13.93
N ASN A 135 2.81 15.85 -14.01
CA ASN A 135 2.83 14.61 -13.25
C ASN A 135 3.90 13.64 -13.77
N LYS A 136 4.18 13.64 -15.08
CA LYS A 136 5.24 12.82 -15.68
C LYS A 136 6.62 13.21 -15.16
N LEU A 137 6.90 14.51 -15.07
CA LEU A 137 8.21 15.02 -14.67
C LEU A 137 8.49 14.77 -13.18
N ILE A 138 7.52 15.08 -12.31
CA ILE A 138 7.65 14.91 -10.85
C ILE A 138 7.82 13.43 -10.48
N GLY A 139 7.05 12.53 -11.11
CA GLY A 139 7.17 11.10 -10.86
C GLY A 139 8.53 10.55 -11.26
N LEU A 140 9.02 10.88 -12.47
CA LEU A 140 10.25 10.28 -13.00
C LEU A 140 11.54 10.79 -12.33
N GLU A 141 11.62 12.07 -11.97
CA GLU A 141 12.79 12.57 -11.23
C GLU A 141 12.89 11.93 -9.85
N SER A 142 11.76 11.77 -9.15
CA SER A 142 11.71 11.15 -7.82
C SER A 142 12.11 9.67 -7.83
N LEU A 143 11.96 8.97 -8.96
CA LEU A 143 12.35 7.56 -9.09
C LEU A 143 13.87 7.35 -9.14
N ARG A 144 14.67 8.41 -9.39
CA ARG A 144 16.15 8.30 -9.45
C ARG A 144 16.77 7.82 -8.14
N ASP A 145 16.10 8.04 -7.01
CA ASP A 145 16.59 7.65 -5.69
C ASP A 145 16.33 6.19 -5.34
N LEU A 146 15.52 5.47 -6.13
CA LEU A 146 15.23 4.05 -5.96
C LEU A 146 16.35 3.18 -6.55
N ARG A 147 17.55 3.26 -5.97
CA ARG A 147 18.79 2.66 -6.52
C ARG A 147 18.76 1.13 -6.62
N HIS A 148 17.90 0.46 -5.86
CA HIS A 148 17.76 -1.00 -5.87
C HIS A 148 16.60 -1.50 -6.75
N LEU A 149 15.90 -0.59 -7.44
CA LEU A 149 14.77 -0.93 -8.30
C LEU A 149 15.25 -1.72 -9.53
N LYS A 150 14.65 -2.88 -9.73
CA LYS A 150 14.93 -3.79 -10.85
C LYS A 150 13.79 -3.79 -11.87
N ILE A 151 12.55 -3.65 -11.37
CA ILE A 151 11.35 -3.67 -12.19
C ILE A 151 10.58 -2.37 -11.92
N LEU A 152 10.37 -1.60 -12.98
CA LEU A 152 9.48 -0.45 -12.98
C LEU A 152 8.42 -0.68 -14.04
N HIS A 153 7.16 -0.78 -13.61
CA HIS A 153 6.03 -0.89 -14.50
C HIS A 153 5.15 0.36 -14.36
N LEU A 154 5.05 1.14 -15.45
CA LEU A 154 4.20 2.31 -15.55
C LEU A 154 3.10 2.05 -16.56
N LYS A 155 1.84 2.04 -16.13
CA LYS A 155 0.68 1.96 -17.04
C LYS A 155 -0.21 3.16 -16.85
N SER A 156 -0.31 3.98 -17.91
CA SER A 156 -1.29 5.06 -17.97
C SER A 156 -2.58 4.60 -18.65
N ASN A 157 -3.74 4.84 -18.04
CA ASN A 157 -5.01 4.73 -18.76
C ASN A 157 -5.13 5.91 -19.71
N LEU A 158 -4.67 5.72 -20.95
CA LEU A 158 -4.87 6.66 -22.04
C LEU A 158 -6.34 6.62 -22.47
N THR A 159 -7.20 7.44 -21.86
CA THR A 159 -8.42 7.85 -22.54
C THR A 159 -8.00 8.87 -23.60
N LYS A 160 -7.89 8.42 -24.86
CA LYS A 160 -7.87 9.34 -25.99
C LYS A 160 -9.17 10.14 -25.93
N SER A 161 -9.11 11.41 -25.53
CA SER A 161 -10.21 12.33 -25.80
C SER A 161 -10.29 12.47 -27.32
N GLN A 162 -11.37 11.99 -27.92
CA GLN A 162 -11.75 12.30 -29.29
C GLN A 162 -12.12 13.79 -29.41
#